data_AF-A0A661R0H0-F1
#
_entry.id   AF-A0A661R0H0-F1
#
_cell.length_a   1.000
_cell.length_b   1.000
_cell.length_c   1.000
_cell.angle_alpha   90.00
_cell.angle_beta   90.00
_cell.angle_gamma   90.00
#
_symmetry.space_group_name_H-M   'P 1'
#
loop_
_entity.id
_entity.type
_entity.pdbx_description
1 polymer ?
#
loop_
_entity_poly.entity_id
_entity_poly.type
_entity_poly.pdbx_seq_one_letter_code
_entity_poly.pdbx_strand_id
1 'polypeptide(L)' 'KGWTLPIRDVLIYSGAKFLCPCAGTISLMPGTSSNPAFRRVDVDVETGKVMGLF' A
#
# COMPACT_ATOMS: atom_id res chain seq x y z
N LYS A 1 -28.19 6.21 -13.98
CA LYS A 1 -27.88 6.68 -15.36
C LYS A 1 -27.71 8.20 -15.29
N GLY A 2 -26.58 8.76 -15.73
CA GLY A 2 -26.29 10.20 -15.63
C GLY A 2 -25.20 10.60 -14.61
N TRP A 3 -24.35 9.66 -14.18
CA TRP A 3 -23.19 9.96 -13.32
C TRP A 3 -21.92 9.98 -14.15
N THR A 4 -21.12 11.03 -14.00
CA THR A 4 -19.83 11.22 -14.66
C THR A 4 -18.71 10.99 -13.65
N LEU A 5 -17.77 10.10 -13.98
CA LEU A 5 -16.58 9.86 -13.14
C LEU A 5 -15.61 11.04 -13.29
N PRO A 6 -15.34 11.82 -12.24
CA PRO A 6 -14.36 12.91 -12.32
C PRO A 6 -12.95 12.32 -12.34
N ILE A 7 -12.22 12.52 -13.44
CA ILE A 7 -10.78 12.23 -13.51
C ILE A 7 -10.03 13.49 -13.06
N ARG A 8 -9.15 13.34 -12.07
CA ARG A 8 -8.33 14.44 -11.54
C ARG A 8 -6.97 14.53 -12.21
N ASP A 9 -6.32 13.39 -12.43
CA ASP A 9 -4.97 13.31 -13.00
C ASP A 9 -4.83 12.07 -13.89
N VAL A 10 -3.81 12.06 -14.76
CA VAL A 10 -3.46 10.90 -15.60
C VAL A 10 -1.98 10.58 -15.44
N LEU A 11 -1.67 9.39 -14.92
CA LEU A 11 -0.29 8.89 -14.83
C LEU A 11 0.09 8.18 -16.13
N ILE A 12 1.24 8.55 -16.70
CA ILE A 12 1.75 7.99 -17.95
C ILE A 12 2.83 6.96 -17.63
N TYR A 13 2.54 5.68 -17.86
CA TYR A 13 3.52 4.60 -17.71
C TYR A 13 4.10 4.26 -19.09
N SER A 14 5.01 5.11 -19.58
CA SER A 14 5.61 4.99 -20.92
C SER A 14 6.31 3.65 -21.16
N GLY A 15 6.97 3.09 -20.14
CA GLY A 15 7.58 1.76 -20.23
C GLY A 15 6.56 0.61 -20.32
N ALA A 16 5.42 0.74 -19.63
CA ALA A 16 4.35 -0.27 -19.63
C ALA A 16 3.28 -0.03 -20.71
N LYS A 17 3.42 1.06 -21.50
CA LYS A 17 2.53 1.46 -22.60
C LYS A 17 1.06 1.64 -22.21
N PHE A 18 0.78 2.19 -21.02
CA PHE A 18 -0.59 2.53 -20.61
C PHE A 18 -0.70 3.87 -19.88
N LEU A 19 -1.91 4.42 -19.90
CA LEU A 19 -2.32 5.61 -19.16
C LEU A 19 -3.21 5.18 -17.98
N CYS A 20 -2.95 5.70 -16.79
CA CYS A 20 -3.72 5.42 -15.58
C CYS A 20 -4.48 6.69 -15.14
N PRO A 21 -5.77 6.82 -15.52
CA PRO A 21 -6.59 7.93 -15.06
C PRO A 21 -6.94 7.75 -13.58
N CYS A 22 -6.57 8.74 -12.77
CA CYS A 22 -6.82 8.79 -11.34
C CYS A 22 -8.06 9.64 -11.07
N ALA A 23 -9.16 9.02 -10.64
CA ALA A 23 -10.32 9.75 -10.12
C ALA A 23 -10.13 10.26 -8.68
N GLY A 24 -9.04 9.78 -8.05
CA GLY A 24 -8.80 9.76 -6.63
C GLY A 24 -7.40 10.26 -6.28
N THR A 25 -7.20 10.67 -5.03
CA THR A 25 -5.85 10.66 -4.47
C THR A 25 -5.50 9.19 -4.22
N ILE A 26 -4.52 8.66 -4.95
CA ILE A 26 -4.04 7.29 -4.77
C ILE A 26 -2.81 7.33 -3.87
N SER A 27 -2.84 6.64 -2.73
CA SER A 27 -1.66 6.49 -1.89
C SER A 27 -0.73 5.43 -2.48
N LEU A 28 0.42 5.86 -3.00
CA LEU A 28 1.46 4.97 -3.50
C LEU A 28 2.38 4.45 -2.39
N MET A 29 2.29 5.03 -1.19
CA MET A 29 3.10 4.68 -0.03
C MET A 29 2.18 4.53 1.19
N PRO A 30 1.80 3.30 1.57
CA PRO A 30 1.01 3.10 2.78
C PRO A 30 1.83 3.47 4.01
N GLY A 31 1.21 4.21 4.93
CA GLY A 31 1.78 4.47 6.26
C GLY A 31 1.61 3.26 7.18
N THR A 32 2.37 3.24 8.28
CA THR A 32 2.18 2.26 9.35
C THR A 32 0.94 2.59 10.19
N SER A 33 0.31 1.58 10.77
CA SER A 33 -0.82 1.76 11.68
C SER A 33 -0.37 2.35 13.03
N SER A 34 -1.30 2.92 13.80
CA SER A 34 -1.05 3.46 15.13
C SER A 34 -0.46 2.45 16.13
N ASN A 35 -0.76 1.16 15.92
CA ASN A 35 -0.12 0.05 16.60
C ASN A 35 0.53 -0.91 15.59
N PRO A 36 1.78 -0.61 15.17
CA PRO A 36 2.45 -1.35 14.11
C PRO A 36 2.92 -2.74 14.58
N ALA A 37 2.87 -3.72 13.68
CA ALA A 37 3.15 -5.12 13.98
C ALA A 37 4.59 -5.37 14.49
N PHE A 38 5.56 -4.55 14.09
CA PHE A 38 6.95 -4.70 14.54
C PHE A 38 7.10 -4.67 16.07
N ARG A 39 6.18 -4.02 16.80
CA ARG A 39 6.20 -4.00 18.28
C ARG A 39 5.97 -5.37 18.91
N ARG A 40 5.43 -6.33 18.16
CA ARG A 40 5.12 -7.69 18.60
C ARG A 40 5.99 -8.74 17.91
N VAL A 41 6.87 -8.30 17.01
CA VAL A 41 7.83 -9.19 16.34
C VAL A 41 9.01 -9.39 17.27
N ASP A 42 9.32 -10.63 17.58
CA ASP A 42 10.45 -11.00 18.43
C ASP A 42 11.03 -12.35 18.03
N VAL A 43 12.21 -12.68 18.52
CA VAL A 43 12.90 -13.96 18.30
C VAL A 43 13.22 -14.59 19.65
N ASP A 44 12.73 -15.81 19.86
CA ASP A 44 13.09 -16.61 21.02
C ASP A 44 14.60 -16.95 20.98
N VAL A 45 15.35 -16.52 22.00
CA VAL A 45 16.81 -16.67 22.09
C VAL A 45 17.28 -18.11 22.34
N GLU A 46 16.40 -18.99 22.84
CA GLU A 46 16.74 -20.40 23.10
C GLU A 46 16.35 -21.29 21.91
N THR A 47 15.18 -21.04 21.32
CA THR A 47 14.67 -21.88 20.22
C THR A 47 14.94 -21.30 18.83
N GLY A 48 15.33 -20.04 18.74
CA GLY A 48 15.52 -19.31 17.48
C GLY A 48 14.21 -19.05 16.71
N LYS A 49 13.05 -19.31 17.32
CA LYS A 49 11.76 -19.18 16.64
C LYS A 49 11.30 -17.72 16.59
N VAL A 50 10.84 -17.32 15.41
CA VAL A 50 10.29 -15.99 15.17
C VAL A 50 8.82 -15.94 15.60
N MET A 51 8.47 -14.95 16.41
CA MET A 51 7.12 -14.67 16.88
C MET A 51 6.56 -13.40 16.22
N GLY A 52 5.25 -13.35 15.99
CA GLY A 52 4.55 -12.12 15.57
C GLY A 52 4.78 -11.66 14.12
N LEU A 53 5.43 -12.49 13.28
CA LEU A 53 5.71 -12.18 11.87
C LEU A 53 4.60 -12.66 10.91
N PHE A 54 3.72 -13.54 11.39
CA PHE A 54 2.53 -14.08 10.71
C PHE A 54 1.47 -14.50 11.73
#